data_AF-A0A1V5RPL3-F1
#
_entry.id   AF-A0A1V5RPL3-F1
#
_cell.length_a   1.000
_cell.length_b   1.000
_cell.length_c   1.000
_cell.angle_alpha   90.00
_cell.angle_beta   90.00
_cell.angle_gamma   90.00
#
_symmetry.space_group_name_H-M   'P 1'
#
loop_
_entity.id
_entity.type
_entity.pdbx_description
1 polymer ?
#
loop_
_entity_poly.entity_id
_entity_poly.type
_entity_poly.pdbx_seq_one_letter_code
_entity_poly.pdbx_strand_id
1 'polypeptide(L)' 'MKTKDLKNKNEADLKKLLNESQKKLQEMKFNLSLGKLKNTKAIHQLKKDIARILTIMKSNEKESRK' A
#
# COMPACT_ATOMS: atom_id res chain seq x y z
N MET A 1 6.95 -3.63 5.59
CA MET A 1 6.26 -3.13 6.80
C MET A 1 5.81 -4.30 7.68
N LYS A 2 5.94 -4.20 9.01
CA LYS A 2 5.43 -5.20 9.96
C LYS A 2 3.92 -4.99 10.16
N THR A 3 3.17 -6.08 10.19
CA THR A 3 1.70 -6.11 10.27
C THR A 3 1.11 -5.62 11.58
N LYS A 4 1.89 -5.62 12.67
CA LYS A 4 1.45 -5.19 14.01
C LYS A 4 1.28 -3.67 14.13
N ASP A 5 2.13 -2.87 13.50
CA ASP A 5 2.07 -1.40 13.60
C ASP A 5 0.91 -0.78 12.80
N LEU A 6 0.44 -1.48 11.77
CA LEU A 6 -0.69 -1.06 10.93
C LEU A 6 -2.04 -1.37 11.58
N LYS A 7 -2.11 -2.31 12.55
CA LYS A 7 -3.34 -2.64 13.28
C LYS A 7 -3.71 -1.55 14.31
N ASN A 8 -2.71 -0.84 14.84
CA ASN A 8 -2.90 0.25 15.81
C ASN A 8 -3.09 1.63 15.16
N LYS A 9 -2.93 1.76 13.84
CA LYS A 9 -3.15 3.03 13.15
C LYS A 9 -4.63 3.21 12.80
N ASN A 10 -5.09 4.44 12.94
CA ASN A 10 -6.46 4.84 12.66
C ASN A 10 -6.80 4.56 11.18
N GLU A 11 -8.04 4.13 10.88
CA GLU A 11 -8.45 3.78 9.51
C GLU A 11 -8.23 4.93 8.51
N ALA A 12 -8.32 6.17 9.00
CA ALA A 12 -8.04 7.38 8.24
C ALA A 12 -6.58 7.47 7.78
N ASP A 13 -5.62 7.07 8.62
CA ASP A 13 -4.20 7.09 8.28
C ASP A 13 -3.84 5.98 7.30
N LEU A 14 -4.50 4.81 7.42
CA LEU A 14 -4.36 3.73 6.45
C LEU A 14 -4.85 4.15 5.06
N LYS A 15 -5.99 4.84 4.98
CA LYS A 15 -6.50 5.39 3.71
C LYS A 15 -5.57 6.45 3.11
N LYS A 16 -5.00 7.34 3.93
CA LYS A 16 -3.99 8.31 3.46
C LYS A 16 -2.76 7.62 2.89
N LEU A 17 -2.20 6.65 3.61
CA LEU A 17 -1.02 5.90 3.18
C LEU A 17 -1.27 5.10 1.89
N LEU A 18 -2.50 4.58 1.72
CA LEU A 18 -2.92 3.87 0.52
C LEU A 18 -2.96 4.82 -0.69
N ASN A 19 -3.54 6.01 -0.53
CA ASN A 19 -3.56 7.02 -1.59
C ASN A 19 -2.16 7.47 -2.00
N GLU A 20 -1.27 7.72 -1.04
CA GLU A 20 0.13 8.06 -1.33
C GLU A 20 0.86 6.93 -2.06
N SER A 21 0.64 5.69 -1.62
CA SER A 21 1.26 4.51 -2.26
C SER A 21 0.73 4.29 -3.68
N GLN A 22 -0.55 4.57 -3.94
CA GLN A 22 -1.12 4.52 -5.30
C GLN A 22 -0.55 5.61 -6.21
N LYS A 23 -0.38 6.85 -5.71
CA LYS A 23 0.27 7.93 -6.46
C LYS A 23 1.71 7.57 -6.82
N LYS A 24 2.50 7.08 -5.85
CA LYS A 24 3.86 6.59 -6.09
C LYS A 24 3.89 5.44 -7.11
N LEU A 25 2.89 4.56 -7.11
CA LEU A 25 2.78 3.48 -8.09
C LEU A 25 2.57 4.06 -9.51
N GLN A 26 1.72 5.09 -9.64
CA GLN A 26 1.51 5.75 -10.94
C GLN A 26 2.78 6.45 -11.41
N GLU A 27 3.45 7.22 -10.57
CA GLU A 27 4.73 7.86 -10.90
C GLU A 27 5.79 6.83 -11.33
N MET A 28 5.90 5.71 -10.62
CA MET A 28 6.81 4.63 -10.99
C MET A 28 6.41 3.96 -12.32
N LYS A 29 5.11 3.82 -12.62
CA LYS A 29 4.64 3.32 -13.91
C LYS A 29 4.94 4.29 -15.05
N PHE A 30 4.76 5.59 -14.84
CA PHE A 30 5.14 6.62 -15.81
C PHE A 30 6.64 6.59 -16.09
N ASN A 31 7.45 6.58 -15.03
CA ASN A 31 8.91 6.50 -15.15
C ASN A 31 9.39 5.17 -15.79
N LEU A 32 8.65 4.07 -15.58
CA LEU A 32 8.88 2.80 -16.28
C LEU A 32 8.54 2.90 -17.77
N SER A 33 7.40 3.51 -18.11
CA SER A 33 6.98 3.75 -19.50
C SER A 33 7.95 4.66 -20.25
N LEU A 34 8.61 5.58 -19.55
CA LEU A 34 9.66 6.45 -20.09
C LEU A 34 11.02 5.73 -20.24
N GLY A 35 11.12 4.44 -19.91
CA GLY A 35 12.32 3.63 -20.10
C GLY A 35 13.49 3.97 -19.16
N LYS A 36 13.30 4.87 -18.19
CA LYS A 36 14.35 5.32 -17.26
C LYS A 36 14.42 4.53 -15.95
N LEU A 37 13.49 3.59 -15.73
CA LEU A 37 13.37 2.93 -14.44
C LEU A 37 14.21 1.64 -14.35
N LYS A 38 15.37 1.72 -13.69
CA LYS A 38 16.25 0.57 -13.40
C LYS A 38 15.70 -0.38 -12.31
N ASN A 39 14.74 0.05 -11.49
CA ASN A 39 14.30 -0.67 -10.29
C ASN A 39 12.83 -1.13 -10.35
N THR A 40 12.56 -2.16 -11.15
CA THR A 40 11.26 -2.85 -11.23
C THR A 40 10.86 -3.52 -9.91
N LYS A 41 11.84 -3.91 -9.07
CA LYS A 41 11.61 -4.49 -7.73
C LYS A 41 10.84 -3.56 -6.79
N ALA A 42 11.05 -2.25 -6.89
CA ALA A 42 10.37 -1.27 -6.05
C ALA A 42 8.85 -1.25 -6.30
N ILE A 43 8.43 -1.39 -7.56
CA ILE A 43 7.00 -1.51 -7.93
C ILE A 43 6.38 -2.74 -7.27
N HIS A 44 7.10 -3.86 -7.27
CA HIS A 44 6.60 -5.10 -6.68
C HIS A 44 6.49 -5.03 -5.15
N GLN A 45 7.44 -4.37 -4.48
CA GLN A 45 7.36 -4.08 -3.04
C GLN A 45 6.18 -3.15 -2.73
N LEU A 46 6.00 -2.08 -3.49
CA LEU A 46 4.91 -1.13 -3.31
C LEU A 46 3.54 -1.79 -3.47
N LYS A 47 3.36 -2.68 -4.46
CA LYS A 47 2.15 -3.49 -4.62
C LYS A 47 1.90 -4.40 -3.40
N LYS A 48 2.94 -5.04 -2.87
CA LYS A 48 2.82 -5.88 -1.67
C LYS A 48 2.41 -5.07 -0.45
N ASP A 49 2.93 -3.86 -0.28
CA ASP A 49 2.55 -3.01 0.84
C ASP A 49 1.11 -2.50 0.72
N ILE A 50 0.63 -2.14 -0.48
CA ILE A 50 -0.79 -1.82 -0.73
C ILE A 50 -1.69 -3.00 -0.37
N ALA A 51 -1.34 -4.22 -0.81
CA ALA A 51 -2.11 -5.42 -0.51
C ALA A 51 -2.19 -5.70 1.00
N ARG A 52 -1.10 -5.47 1.74
CA ARG A 52 -1.09 -5.59 3.20
C ARG A 52 -2.01 -4.59 3.87
N ILE A 53 -2.01 -3.33 3.44
CA ILE A 53 -2.89 -2.28 3.99
C ILE A 53 -4.37 -2.65 3.79
N LEU A 54 -4.75 -3.07 2.58
CA LEU A 54 -6.11 -3.52 2.27
C LEU A 54 -6.53 -4.74 3.10
N THR A 55 -5.61 -5.68 3.32
CA THR A 55 -5.88 -6.89 4.12
C THR A 55 -6.16 -6.54 5.57
N ILE A 56 -5.40 -5.60 6.14
CA ILE A 56 -5.61 -5.15 7.53
C ILE A 56 -6.94 -4.42 7.68
N MET A 57 -7.28 -3.54 6.74
CA MET A 57 -8.57 -2.84 6.72
C MET A 57 -9.74 -3.85 6.71
N LYS A 58 -9.66 -4.88 5.86
CA LYS A 58 -10.67 -5.94 5.79
C LYS A 58 -10.69 -6.83 7.04
N SER A 59 -9.54 -7.05 7.68
CA SER A 59 -9.46 -7.81 8.92
C SER A 59 -10.14 -7.08 10.07
N ASN A 60 -9.94 -5.76 10.18
CA ASN A 60 -10.60 -4.93 11.19
C ASN A 60 -12.11 -4.88 10.99
N GLU A 61 -12.59 -4.76 9.73
CA GLU A 61 -14.02 -4.79 9.41
C GLU A 61 -14.68 -6.15 9.75
N LYS A 62 -13.95 -7.26 9.61
CA LYS A 62 -14.44 -8.59 10.04
C LYS A 62 -14.48 -8.75 11.56
N GLU A 63 -13.55 -8.12 12.27
CA GLU A 63 -13.47 -8.18 13.74
C GLU A 63 -14.60 -7.36 14.38
N SER A 64 -15.04 -6.24 13.76
CA SER A 64 -16.20 -5.47 14.23
C SER A 64 -17.57 -6.08 13.91
N ARG A 65 -17.63 -7.05 12.99
CA ARG A 65 -18.86 -7.80 12.64
C ARG A 65 -19.05 -9.08 13.45
N LYS A 66 -18.12 -9.43 14.34
CA LYS A 66 -18.22 -10.57 15.25
C LYS A 66 -18.79 -10.14 16.60
#